data_AF-A0A832FEB5-F1
#
_entry.id   AF-A0A832FEB5-F1
#
_cell.length_a   1.000
_cell.length_b   1.000
_cell.length_c   1.000
_cell.angle_alpha   90.00
_cell.angle_beta   90.00
_cell.angle_gamma   90.00
#
_symmetry.space_group_name_H-M   'P 1'
#
loop_
_entity.id
_entity.type
_entity.pdbx_description
1 polymer ?
#
loop_
_entity_poly.entity_id
_entity_poly.type
_entity_poly.pdbx_seq_one_letter_code
_entity_poly.pdbx_strand_id
1 'polypeptide(L)'
;IYLSGRFSRMSFLVEDIRKRLESVFDLSNFEPRIEVLQNLGKVAKQAAEGAAIIANGLAGGKYSGLIDVLRLRESSGTIFDHVMVADRDRLIKTFGCYRE
;
A
#
# COMPACT_ATOMS: atom_id res chain seq x y z
N ILE A 1 2.68 12.56 -4.82
CA ILE A 1 3.24 11.66 -3.79
C ILE A 1 2.22 11.54 -2.67
N TYR A 2 1.83 10.31 -2.31
CA TYR A 2 0.93 10.07 -1.19
C TYR A 2 1.71 9.61 0.03
N LEU A 3 1.47 10.24 1.18
CA LEU A 3 2.00 9.84 2.48
C LEU A 3 0.90 9.21 3.32
N SER A 4 1.17 8.05 3.93
CA SER A 4 0.20 7.38 4.80
C SER A 4 0.89 6.73 6.02
N GLY A 5 0.09 6.19 6.93
CA GLY A 5 0.59 5.51 8.12
C GLY A 5 0.66 6.42 9.35
N ARG A 6 1.41 5.97 10.36
CA ARG A 6 1.46 6.67 11.67
C ARG A 6 2.33 7.91 11.62
N PHE A 7 3.45 7.84 10.90
CA PHE A 7 4.42 8.92 10.79
C PHE A 7 3.87 10.14 10.04
N SER A 8 2.92 9.96 9.13
CA SER A 8 2.27 11.08 8.44
C SER A 8 1.39 11.95 9.36
N ARG A 9 1.15 11.53 10.61
CA ARG A 9 0.46 12.33 11.64
C ARG A 9 1.39 13.34 12.32
N MET A 10 2.70 13.17 12.16
CA MET A 10 3.71 14.09 12.70
C MET A 10 3.96 15.18 11.67
N SER A 11 3.40 16.36 11.89
CA SER A 11 3.46 17.49 10.94
C SER A 11 4.90 17.90 10.61
N PHE A 12 5.81 17.89 11.59
CA PHE A 12 7.22 18.22 11.37
C PHE A 12 7.89 17.26 10.37
N LEU A 13 7.59 15.96 10.44
CA LEU A 13 8.19 14.97 9.55
C LEU A 13 7.65 15.13 8.12
N VAL A 14 6.36 15.40 7.97
CA VAL A 14 5.76 15.68 6.66
C VAL A 14 6.38 16.92 6.02
N GLU A 15 6.66 17.94 6.83
CA GLU A 15 7.31 19.16 6.37
C GLU A 15 8.78 18.94 5.98
N ASP A 16 9.53 18.16 6.75
CA ASP A 16 10.90 17.79 6.41
C ASP A 16 10.97 16.96 5.12
N ILE A 17 10.03 16.03 4.93
CA ILE A 17 9.87 15.27 3.69
C ILE A 17 9.59 16.22 2.51
N ARG A 18 8.73 17.21 2.70
CA ARG A 18 8.41 18.21 1.67
C ARG A 18 9.64 18.98 1.23
N LYS A 19 10.36 19.60 2.16
CA LYS A 19 11.60 20.34 1.88
C LYS A 19 12.66 19.46 1.21
N ARG A 20 12.78 18.20 1.65
CA ARG A 20 13.74 17.27 1.05
C ARG A 20 13.37 16.93 -0.39
N LEU A 21 12.10 16.70 -0.67
CA LEU A 21 11.63 16.40 -2.03
C LEU A 21 11.78 17.64 -2.92
N GLU A 22 11.41 18.83 -2.46
CA GLU A 22 11.65 20.09 -3.19
C GLU A 22 13.12 20.21 -3.61
N SER A 23 14.06 20.01 -2.67
CA SER A 23 15.49 20.02 -2.98
C SER A 23 15.94 18.96 -3.98
N VAL A 24 15.30 17.78 -4.04
CA VAL A 24 15.63 16.73 -5.02
C VAL A 24 15.10 17.10 -6.41
N PHE A 25 13.90 17.67 -6.48
CA PHE A 25 13.24 17.95 -7.77
C PHE A 25 13.50 19.35 -8.32
N ASP A 26 14.15 20.24 -7.57
CA ASP A 26 14.58 21.58 -8.01
C ASP A 26 15.39 21.55 -9.33
N LEU A 27 16.07 20.44 -9.60
CA LEU A 27 16.85 20.20 -10.82
C LEU A 27 16.02 19.76 -12.04
N SER A 28 14.70 19.58 -11.90
CA SER A 28 13.88 18.83 -12.86
C SER A 28 12.62 19.54 -13.39
N ASN A 29 12.41 20.83 -13.11
CA ASN A 29 11.17 21.58 -13.46
C ASN A 29 9.88 20.84 -13.06
N PHE A 30 9.99 19.96 -12.06
CA PHE A 30 8.90 19.11 -11.62
C PHE A 30 8.59 19.43 -10.16
N GLU A 31 7.35 19.80 -9.88
CA GLU A 31 6.93 20.12 -8.52
C GLU A 31 6.06 18.98 -7.98
N PRO A 32 6.59 18.12 -7.07
CA PRO A 32 5.84 17.00 -6.56
C PRO A 32 4.76 17.47 -5.58
N ARG A 33 3.49 17.32 -5.95
CA ARG A 33 2.40 17.48 -4.99
C ARG A 33 2.44 16.38 -3.93
N ILE A 34 2.51 16.76 -2.66
CA ILE A 34 2.51 15.83 -1.52
C ILE A 34 1.15 15.85 -0.83
N GLU A 35 0.51 14.70 -0.74
CA GLU A 35 -0.82 14.53 -0.15
C GLU A 35 -0.77 13.52 0.99
N VAL A 36 -1.21 13.93 2.18
CA VAL A 36 -1.33 13.00 3.33
C VAL A 36 -2.68 12.31 3.27
N LEU A 37 -2.67 11.00 3.07
CA LEU A 37 -3.88 10.18 3.06
C LEU A 37 -4.54 10.19 4.43
N GLN A 38 -5.76 10.72 4.43
CA GLN A 38 -6.65 10.69 5.58
C GLN A 38 -7.31 9.31 5.69
N ASN A 39 -7.61 8.91 6.93
CA ASN A 39 -8.45 7.75 7.18
C ASN A 39 -9.92 8.12 6.94
N LEU A 40 -10.69 7.20 6.39
CA LEU A 40 -12.16 7.26 6.39
C LEU A 40 -12.75 6.73 7.72
N GLY A 41 -12.02 5.85 8.41
CA GLY A 41 -12.40 5.24 9.68
C GLY A 41 -11.75 5.89 10.90
N LYS A 42 -12.46 5.88 12.04
CA LYS A 42 -11.95 6.44 13.31
C LYS A 42 -10.85 5.59 13.96
N VAL A 43 -10.85 4.28 13.69
CA VAL A 43 -10.00 3.29 14.39
C VAL A 43 -9.03 2.57 13.44
N ALA A 44 -9.50 2.25 12.22
CA ALA A 44 -8.71 1.50 11.24
C ALA A 44 -7.50 2.31 10.74
N LYS A 45 -6.44 1.60 10.32
CA LYS A 45 -5.31 2.21 9.61
C LYS A 45 -5.68 2.35 8.12
N GLN A 46 -5.10 3.34 7.43
CA GLN A 46 -5.32 3.56 5.98
C GLN A 46 -5.14 2.26 5.16
N ALA A 47 -4.12 1.45 5.50
CA ALA A 47 -3.86 0.18 4.81
C ALA A 47 -5.01 -0.85 4.96
N ALA A 48 -5.68 -0.87 6.12
CA ALA A 48 -6.81 -1.76 6.34
C ALA A 48 -8.04 -1.32 5.52
N GLU A 49 -8.23 -0.01 5.34
CA GLU A 49 -9.27 0.52 4.45
C GLU A 49 -9.02 0.13 2.99
N GLY A 50 -7.76 0.24 2.54
CA GLY A 50 -7.36 -0.24 1.21
C GLY A 50 -7.64 -1.73 1.01
N ALA A 51 -7.34 -2.57 2.02
CA ALA A 51 -7.66 -3.99 1.97
C ALA A 51 -9.17 -4.26 1.86
N ALA A 52 -10.01 -3.48 2.56
CA ALA A 52 -11.46 -3.59 2.47
C ALA A 52 -12.00 -3.19 1.07
N ILE A 53 -11.41 -2.16 0.45
CA ILE A 53 -11.74 -1.75 -0.93
C ILE A 53 -11.41 -2.87 -1.91
N ILE A 54 -10.21 -3.46 -1.81
CA ILE A 54 -9.77 -4.57 -2.66
C ILE A 54 -10.69 -5.79 -2.45
N ALA A 55 -10.97 -6.17 -1.20
CA ALA A 55 -11.84 -7.30 -0.90
C ALA A 55 -13.26 -7.10 -1.48
N ASN A 56 -13.81 -5.90 -1.36
CA ASN A 56 -15.11 -5.57 -1.95
C ASN A 56 -15.07 -5.72 -3.48
N GLY A 57 -14.04 -5.20 -4.15
CA GLY A 57 -13.91 -5.34 -5.60
C GLY A 57 -13.73 -6.79 -6.05
N LEU A 58 -12.92 -7.59 -5.33
CA LEU A 58 -12.71 -9.00 -5.65
C LEU A 58 -14.01 -9.80 -5.57
N ALA A 59 -14.87 -9.48 -4.61
CA ALA A 59 -16.20 -10.06 -4.43
C ALA A 59 -17.25 -9.54 -5.44
N GLY A 60 -16.85 -8.75 -6.45
CA GLY A 60 -17.77 -8.20 -7.46
C GLY A 60 -18.56 -6.98 -6.97
N GLY A 61 -18.13 -6.35 -5.89
CA GLY A 61 -18.77 -5.15 -5.34
C GLY A 61 -18.48 -3.88 -6.15
N LYS A 62 -18.83 -2.73 -5.57
CA LYS A 62 -18.72 -1.39 -6.20
C LYS A 62 -17.33 -1.09 -6.75
N TYR A 63 -16.28 -1.64 -6.15
CA TYR A 63 -14.89 -1.39 -6.56
C TYR A 63 -14.33 -2.42 -7.55
N SER A 64 -15.18 -3.22 -8.22
CA SER A 64 -14.74 -4.23 -9.19
C SER A 64 -13.87 -3.65 -10.31
N GLY A 65 -14.22 -2.47 -10.85
CA GLY A 65 -13.42 -1.81 -11.88
C GLY A 65 -11.99 -1.49 -11.44
N LEU A 66 -11.73 -1.32 -10.14
CA LEU A 66 -10.37 -1.15 -9.62
C LEU A 66 -9.56 -2.44 -9.75
N ILE A 67 -10.18 -3.60 -9.53
CA ILE A 67 -9.56 -4.91 -9.68
C ILE A 67 -9.14 -5.14 -11.13
N ASP A 68 -9.98 -4.72 -12.07
CA ASP A 68 -9.74 -4.86 -13.51
C ASP A 68 -8.61 -3.93 -13.96
N VAL A 69 -8.63 -2.65 -13.58
CA VAL A 69 -7.57 -1.67 -13.91
C VAL A 69 -6.22 -2.08 -13.32
N LEU A 70 -6.21 -2.57 -12.08
CA LEU A 70 -4.99 -3.06 -11.42
C LEU A 70 -4.59 -4.48 -11.87
N ARG A 71 -5.44 -5.15 -12.67
CA ARG A 71 -5.25 -6.53 -13.14
C ARG A 71 -4.95 -7.51 -12.00
N LEU A 72 -5.60 -7.34 -10.85
CA LEU A 72 -5.26 -8.14 -9.65
C LEU A 72 -5.56 -9.63 -9.83
N ARG A 73 -6.51 -9.99 -10.70
CA ARG A 73 -6.80 -11.40 -11.03
C ARG A 73 -5.69 -12.07 -11.83
N GLU A 74 -4.81 -11.28 -12.43
CA GLU A 74 -3.66 -11.75 -13.19
C GLU A 74 -2.37 -11.69 -12.36
N SER A 75 -2.45 -11.20 -11.12
CA SER A 75 -1.30 -11.19 -10.21
C SER A 75 -0.88 -12.62 -9.88
N SER A 76 0.42 -12.82 -9.73
CA SER A 76 1.03 -14.11 -9.42
C SER A 76 2.07 -13.95 -8.32
N GLY A 77 2.50 -15.07 -7.74
CA GLY A 77 3.33 -15.10 -6.54
C GLY A 77 2.54 -15.51 -5.31
N THR A 78 3.22 -15.56 -4.17
CA THR A 78 2.66 -16.00 -2.90
C THR A 78 2.94 -15.00 -1.79
N ILE A 79 2.14 -15.05 -0.72
CA ILE A 79 2.36 -14.24 0.48
C ILE A 79 3.73 -14.52 1.16
N PHE A 80 4.42 -15.60 0.78
CA PHE A 80 5.71 -16.00 1.34
C PHE A 80 6.92 -15.59 0.49
N ASP A 81 6.72 -15.06 -0.71
CA ASP A 81 7.84 -14.77 -1.63
C ASP A 81 8.78 -13.68 -1.11
N HIS A 82 8.30 -12.81 -0.22
CA HIS A 82 9.07 -11.70 0.35
C HIS A 82 9.29 -11.83 1.85
N VAL A 83 9.04 -13.01 2.44
CA VAL A 83 9.36 -13.27 3.84
C VAL A 83 10.83 -13.67 3.95
N MET A 84 11.69 -12.69 4.24
CA MET A 84 13.16 -12.86 4.25
C MET A 84 13.75 -13.24 5.61
N VAL A 85 13.01 -13.02 6.70
CA VAL A 85 13.47 -13.17 8.09
C VAL A 85 13.09 -14.52 8.71
N ALA A 86 12.36 -15.37 7.97
CA ALA A 86 11.95 -16.69 8.43
C ALA A 86 12.32 -17.75 7.39
N ASP A 87 12.42 -19.00 7.83
CA ASP A 87 12.62 -20.15 6.95
C ASP A 87 11.42 -20.29 6.00
N ARG A 88 11.59 -19.80 4.78
CA ARG A 88 10.56 -19.76 3.75
C ARG A 88 10.07 -21.16 3.37
N ASP A 89 10.96 -22.13 3.27
CA ASP A 89 10.61 -23.49 2.87
C ASP A 89 9.75 -24.16 3.95
N ARG A 90 10.08 -23.93 5.22
CA ARG A 90 9.24 -24.34 6.33
C ARG A 90 7.86 -23.69 6.29
N LEU A 91 7.78 -22.38 6.05
CA LEU A 91 6.51 -21.66 5.96
C LEU A 91 5.63 -22.19 4.82
N ILE A 92 6.20 -22.40 3.63
CA ILE A 92 5.47 -22.96 2.48
C ILE A 92 5.02 -24.39 2.80
N LYS A 93 5.86 -25.22 3.42
CA LYS A 93 5.48 -26.58 3.81
C LYS A 93 4.33 -26.59 4.83
N THR A 94 4.32 -25.65 5.77
CA THR A 94 3.30 -25.60 6.84
C THR A 94 1.99 -24.93 6.40
N PHE A 95 2.07 -23.86 5.61
CA PHE A 95 0.93 -22.98 5.29
C PHE A 95 0.63 -22.88 3.79
N GLY A 96 1.37 -23.58 2.93
CA GLY A 96 1.19 -23.54 1.47
C GLY A 96 -0.04 -24.28 0.96
N CYS A 97 -0.88 -24.87 1.82
CA CYS A 97 -2.15 -25.47 1.42
C CYS A 97 -3.21 -24.44 1.01
N TYR A 98 -3.04 -23.16 1.36
CA TYR A 98 -3.92 -22.05 0.94
C TYR A 98 -3.58 -21.51 -0.48
N ARG A 99 -3.09 -22.38 -1.37
CA ARG A 99 -2.65 -22.02 -2.73
C ARG A 99 -3.73 -22.15 -3.81
N GLU A 100 -4.95 -22.50 -3.43
CA GLU A 100 -6.11 -22.68 -4.33
C GLU A 100 -6.91 -21.41 -4.53
#